data_AF-A0AB38PN50-F1
#
_entry.id   AF-A0AB38PN50-F1
#
_cell.length_a   1.000
_cell.length_b   1.000
_cell.length_c   1.000
_cell.angle_alpha   90.00
_cell.angle_beta   90.00
_cell.angle_gamma   90.00
#
_symmetry.space_group_name_H-M   'P 1'
#
loop_
_entity.id
_entity.type
_entity.pdbx_description
1 polymer ?
#
loop_
_entity_poly.entity_id
_entity_poly.type
_entity_poly.pdbx_seq_one_letter_code
_entity_poly.pdbx_strand_id
1 'polypeptide(L)'
;MTEEELKVKFDYIQGIFNRCINHACQILIDSIIVKVRYLNGEQADELERQEYIHAVNELAQLYIRYSALNDIQNFYSVPDFFWESGFYEALKPDEKRKYLSFSPLSFDYSRYEEDNTAYDEELPYFSMAVKAVVLERYAAYLRKKKEDRAQVEKQPQQEQVELNPETTIVPPKIAVPPVAETENPFESILNGGQIELIAECMNEVKMFNAPVTSDDLKAILSCKPKVIFRSNNNRYLAFLFSELSYRDLITPNWQSVIANHKLFLSKDKNRDKYLNQGDLATATNYVKDIDHVKGYAIIVKYIKQLKKL
;
A
#
# COMPACT_ATOMS: atom_id res chain seq x y z
N MET A 1 -23.66 -22.93 -16.10
CA MET A 1 -22.56 -22.41 -15.27
C MET A 1 -23.03 -22.45 -13.85
N THR A 2 -22.33 -23.18 -12.99
CA THR A 2 -22.61 -23.22 -11.55
C THR A 2 -22.18 -21.89 -10.91
N GLU A 3 -22.66 -21.61 -9.69
CA GLU A 3 -22.24 -20.42 -8.93
C GLU A 3 -20.73 -20.43 -8.67
N GLU A 4 -20.15 -21.60 -8.41
CA GLU A 4 -18.71 -21.78 -8.23
C GLU A 4 -17.91 -21.47 -9.50
N GLU A 5 -18.37 -21.94 -10.67
CA GLU A 5 -17.75 -21.63 -11.97
C GLU A 5 -17.83 -20.13 -12.29
N LEU A 6 -18.97 -19.50 -11.95
CA LEU A 6 -19.17 -18.07 -12.13
C LEU A 6 -18.21 -17.26 -11.23
N LYS A 7 -18.11 -17.64 -9.95
CA LYS A 7 -17.21 -17.01 -8.99
C LYS A 7 -15.75 -17.09 -9.43
N VAL A 8 -15.27 -18.26 -9.85
CA VAL A 8 -13.91 -18.43 -10.36
C VAL A 8 -13.64 -17.48 -11.55
N LYS A 9 -14.60 -17.37 -12.48
CA LYS A 9 -14.46 -16.44 -13.60
C LYS A 9 -14.39 -14.97 -13.13
N PHE A 10 -15.22 -14.60 -12.17
CA PHE A 10 -15.28 -13.24 -11.65
C PHE A 10 -14.03 -12.89 -10.85
N ASP A 11 -13.41 -13.85 -10.18
CA ASP A 11 -12.13 -13.66 -9.49
C ASP A 11 -11.00 -13.31 -10.48
N TYR A 12 -11.00 -13.87 -11.69
CA TYR A 12 -10.06 -13.46 -12.73
C TYR A 12 -10.30 -12.02 -13.20
N ILE A 13 -11.56 -11.63 -13.41
CA ILE A 13 -11.93 -10.25 -13.80
C ILE A 13 -11.59 -9.26 -12.66
N GLN A 14 -11.85 -9.65 -11.41
CA GLN A 14 -11.47 -8.89 -10.22
C GLN A 14 -9.95 -8.71 -10.14
N GLY A 15 -9.17 -9.73 -10.50
CA GLY A 15 -7.72 -9.63 -10.60
C GLY A 15 -7.26 -8.54 -11.59
N ILE A 16 -7.93 -8.44 -12.74
CA ILE A 16 -7.68 -7.39 -13.74
C ILE A 16 -8.03 -6.02 -13.15
N PHE A 17 -9.23 -5.87 -12.56
CA PHE A 17 -9.63 -4.63 -11.89
C PHE A 17 -8.61 -4.20 -10.84
N ASN A 18 -8.23 -5.11 -9.94
CA ASN A 18 -7.28 -4.84 -8.87
C ASN A 18 -5.94 -4.35 -9.40
N ARG A 19 -5.43 -4.97 -10.48
CA ARG A 19 -4.18 -4.53 -11.11
C ARG A 19 -4.29 -3.13 -11.69
N CYS A 20 -5.34 -2.84 -12.48
CA CYS A 20 -5.56 -1.52 -13.06
C CYS A 20 -5.78 -0.43 -12.00
N ILE A 21 -6.61 -0.71 -10.99
CA ILE A 21 -6.92 0.21 -9.89
C ILE A 21 -5.65 0.50 -9.07
N ASN A 22 -4.92 -0.54 -8.65
CA ASN A 22 -3.72 -0.35 -7.83
C ASN A 22 -2.66 0.46 -8.57
N HIS A 23 -2.48 0.21 -9.88
CA HIS A 23 -1.55 0.98 -10.69
C HIS A 23 -1.94 2.46 -10.78
N ALA A 24 -3.21 2.75 -11.12
CA ALA A 24 -3.70 4.12 -11.25
C ALA A 24 -3.72 4.88 -9.92
N CYS A 25 -4.13 4.23 -8.81
CA CYS A 25 -4.03 4.81 -7.46
C CYS A 25 -2.60 5.20 -7.11
N GLN A 26 -1.64 4.31 -7.37
CA GLN A 26 -0.23 4.56 -7.07
C GLN A 26 0.30 5.77 -7.84
N ILE A 27 -0.06 5.92 -9.13
CA ILE A 27 0.32 7.08 -9.93
C ILE A 27 -0.20 8.39 -9.31
N LEU A 28 -1.47 8.44 -8.89
CA LEU A 28 -2.03 9.63 -8.27
C LEU A 28 -1.35 9.96 -6.93
N ILE A 29 -1.14 8.95 -6.09
CA ILE A 29 -0.49 9.09 -4.78
C ILE A 29 0.97 9.55 -4.95
N ASP A 30 1.74 8.93 -5.85
CA ASP A 30 3.12 9.32 -6.11
C ASP A 30 3.21 10.74 -6.67
N SER A 31 2.27 11.10 -7.56
CA SER A 31 2.20 12.44 -8.14
C SER A 31 2.02 13.51 -7.06
N ILE A 32 1.07 13.33 -6.13
CA ILE A 32 0.84 14.30 -5.06
C ILE A 32 2.01 14.34 -4.07
N ILE A 33 2.60 13.19 -3.73
CA ILE A 33 3.78 13.12 -2.85
C ILE A 33 4.95 13.91 -3.45
N VAL A 34 5.22 13.75 -4.75
CA VAL A 34 6.28 14.47 -5.44
C VAL A 34 5.99 15.96 -5.50
N LYS A 35 4.77 16.38 -5.88
CA LYS A 35 4.39 17.80 -5.95
C LYS A 35 4.56 18.49 -4.59
N VAL A 36 4.03 17.88 -3.53
CA VAL A 36 4.08 18.45 -2.16
C VAL A 36 5.51 18.63 -1.65
N ARG A 37 6.47 17.79 -2.07
CA ARG A 37 7.89 17.92 -1.66
C ARG A 37 8.52 19.28 -2.01
N TYR A 38 8.02 19.94 -3.05
CA TYR A 38 8.55 21.22 -3.54
C TYR A 38 7.73 22.43 -3.09
N LEU A 39 6.70 22.22 -2.26
CA LEU A 39 5.80 23.26 -1.79
C LEU A 39 6.02 23.55 -0.30
N ASN A 40 5.72 24.77 0.13
CA ASN A 40 5.63 25.09 1.55
C ASN A 40 4.32 24.51 2.15
N GLY A 41 4.18 24.54 3.48
CA GLY A 41 3.03 23.93 4.17
C GLY A 41 1.67 24.41 3.65
N GLU A 42 1.47 25.72 3.55
CA GLU A 42 0.21 26.31 3.06
C GLU A 42 -0.08 25.93 1.60
N GLN A 43 0.93 25.97 0.73
CA GLN A 43 0.81 25.56 -0.67
C GLN A 43 0.50 24.06 -0.81
N ALA A 44 1.11 23.22 0.03
CA ALA A 44 0.86 21.78 0.04
C ALA A 44 -0.56 21.46 0.50
N ASP A 45 -1.03 22.10 1.57
CA ASP A 45 -2.39 21.93 2.08
C ASP A 45 -3.44 22.39 1.07
N GLU A 46 -3.20 23.52 0.39
CA GLU A 46 -4.09 24.01 -0.65
C GLU A 46 -4.13 23.08 -1.87
N LEU A 47 -2.98 22.56 -2.31
CA LEU A 47 -2.92 21.58 -3.40
C LEU A 47 -3.69 20.30 -3.03
N GLU A 48 -3.45 19.74 -1.85
CA GLU A 48 -4.14 18.53 -1.38
C GLU A 48 -5.67 18.75 -1.27
N ARG A 49 -6.09 19.94 -0.82
CA ARG A 49 -7.50 20.32 -0.78
C ARG A 49 -8.10 20.41 -2.18
N GLN A 50 -7.39 21.00 -3.14
CA GLN A 50 -7.83 21.10 -4.54
C GLN A 50 -7.98 19.72 -5.19
N GLU A 51 -7.00 18.83 -4.99
CA GLU A 51 -7.03 17.45 -5.48
C GLU A 51 -8.18 16.65 -4.88
N TYR A 52 -8.45 16.81 -3.57
CA TYR A 52 -9.60 16.18 -2.91
C TYR A 52 -10.92 16.65 -3.51
N ILE A 53 -11.09 17.97 -3.68
CA ILE A 53 -12.32 18.55 -4.28
C ILE A 53 -12.48 18.07 -5.72
N HIS A 54 -11.39 18.04 -6.50
CA HIS A 54 -11.41 17.54 -7.86
C HIS A 54 -11.86 16.08 -7.91
N ALA A 55 -11.28 15.21 -7.07
CA ALA A 55 -11.64 13.80 -7.02
C ALA A 55 -13.12 13.59 -6.64
N VAL A 56 -13.62 14.29 -5.61
CA VAL A 56 -15.01 14.19 -5.18
C VAL A 56 -15.98 14.74 -6.24
N ASN A 57 -15.61 15.80 -6.95
CA ASN A 57 -16.41 16.34 -8.04
C ASN A 57 -16.50 15.37 -9.22
N GLU A 58 -15.40 14.73 -9.59
CA GLU A 58 -15.41 13.71 -10.63
C GLU A 58 -16.23 12.48 -10.22
N LEU A 59 -16.12 12.03 -8.97
CA LEU A 59 -16.95 10.95 -8.41
C LEU A 59 -18.43 11.28 -8.50
N ALA A 60 -18.84 12.49 -8.08
CA ALA A 60 -20.22 12.93 -8.18
C ALA A 60 -20.74 12.87 -9.63
N GLN A 61 -19.92 13.29 -10.60
CA GLN A 61 -20.29 13.19 -12.02
C GLN A 61 -20.41 11.74 -12.50
N LEU A 62 -19.51 10.85 -12.06
CA LEU A 62 -19.56 9.43 -12.41
C LEU A 62 -20.84 8.77 -11.88
N TYR A 63 -21.17 8.97 -10.60
CA TYR A 63 -22.35 8.35 -9.99
C TYR A 63 -23.67 8.93 -10.52
N ILE A 64 -23.72 10.23 -10.87
CA ILE A 64 -24.88 10.82 -11.56
C ILE A 64 -25.07 10.22 -12.95
N ARG A 65 -23.98 9.98 -13.68
CA ARG A 65 -24.03 9.53 -15.08
C ARG A 65 -24.24 8.03 -15.23
N TYR A 66 -23.68 7.23 -14.31
CA TYR A 66 -23.63 5.78 -14.42
C TYR A 66 -24.20 5.13 -13.17
N SER A 67 -25.51 4.89 -13.16
CA SER A 67 -26.21 4.28 -12.02
C SER A 67 -25.67 2.91 -11.64
N ALA A 68 -25.07 2.17 -12.57
CA ALA A 68 -24.43 0.88 -12.31
C ALA A 68 -23.27 0.99 -11.30
N LEU A 69 -22.64 2.16 -11.17
CA LEU A 69 -21.51 2.39 -10.26
C LEU A 69 -21.93 2.75 -8.84
N ASN A 70 -23.21 3.02 -8.58
CA ASN A 70 -23.65 3.57 -7.28
C ASN A 70 -23.25 2.68 -6.09
N ASP A 71 -23.30 1.36 -6.27
CA ASP A 71 -22.95 0.43 -5.21
C ASP A 71 -21.44 0.46 -4.91
N ILE A 72 -20.58 0.80 -5.87
CA ILE A 72 -19.13 0.83 -5.69
C ILE A 72 -18.71 1.76 -4.55
N GLN A 73 -19.42 2.87 -4.33
CA GLN A 73 -19.13 3.81 -3.26
C GLN A 73 -19.07 3.15 -1.87
N ASN A 74 -19.78 2.05 -1.66
CA ASN A 74 -19.79 1.33 -0.38
C ASN A 74 -18.77 0.18 -0.31
N PHE A 75 -18.14 -0.17 -1.44
CA PHE A 75 -17.28 -1.35 -1.57
C PHE A 75 -15.89 -1.04 -2.13
N TYR A 76 -15.52 0.23 -2.36
CA TYR A 76 -14.22 0.61 -2.94
C TYR A 76 -13.00 0.12 -2.15
N SER A 77 -13.15 -0.11 -0.83
CA SER A 77 -12.12 -0.65 0.07
C SER A 77 -12.05 -2.18 0.06
N VAL A 78 -13.05 -2.86 -0.51
CA VAL A 78 -13.14 -4.32 -0.53
C VAL A 78 -12.31 -4.87 -1.71
N PRO A 79 -11.41 -5.86 -1.48
CA PRO A 79 -10.58 -6.42 -2.55
C PRO A 79 -11.36 -7.13 -3.66
N ASP A 80 -12.53 -7.66 -3.31
CA ASP A 80 -13.41 -8.43 -4.20
C ASP A 80 -14.69 -7.66 -4.55
N PHE A 81 -14.60 -6.32 -4.66
CA PHE A 81 -15.77 -5.45 -4.85
C PHE A 81 -16.64 -5.83 -6.05
N PHE A 82 -16.10 -6.40 -7.13
CA PHE A 82 -16.87 -6.81 -8.31
C PHE A 82 -17.87 -7.93 -7.98
N TRP A 83 -17.52 -8.81 -7.04
CA TRP A 83 -18.41 -9.87 -6.56
C TRP A 83 -19.24 -9.43 -5.33
N GLU A 84 -18.64 -8.66 -4.43
CA GLU A 84 -19.26 -8.27 -3.16
C GLU A 84 -20.22 -7.08 -3.30
N SER A 85 -20.05 -6.25 -4.33
CA SER A 85 -20.98 -5.15 -4.63
C SER A 85 -22.08 -5.59 -5.59
N GLY A 86 -23.18 -4.82 -5.65
CA GLY A 86 -24.23 -5.01 -6.64
C GLY A 86 -23.90 -4.49 -8.05
N PHE A 87 -22.63 -4.19 -8.35
CA PHE A 87 -22.22 -3.65 -9.65
C PHE A 87 -22.62 -4.57 -10.81
N TYR A 88 -22.30 -5.86 -10.73
CA TYR A 88 -22.64 -6.80 -11.79
C TYR A 88 -24.17 -6.99 -11.90
N GLU A 89 -24.87 -7.02 -10.77
CA GLU A 89 -26.33 -7.15 -10.68
C GLU A 89 -27.04 -5.96 -11.34
N ALA A 90 -26.47 -4.76 -11.23
CA ALA A 90 -26.99 -3.53 -11.83
C ALA A 90 -26.84 -3.48 -13.36
N LEU A 91 -26.01 -4.32 -13.96
CA LEU A 91 -25.82 -4.38 -15.42
C LEU A 91 -27.05 -4.94 -16.15
N LYS A 92 -27.26 -4.47 -17.38
CA LYS A 92 -28.30 -4.96 -18.29
C LYS A 92 -27.99 -6.38 -18.77
N PRO A 93 -28.99 -7.15 -19.23
CA PRO A 93 -28.78 -8.54 -19.67
C PRO A 93 -27.78 -8.72 -20.83
N ASP A 94 -27.68 -7.76 -21.74
CA ASP A 94 -26.67 -7.74 -22.81
C ASP A 94 -25.28 -7.40 -22.29
N GLU A 95 -25.17 -6.44 -21.37
CA GLU A 95 -23.91 -6.07 -20.70
C GLU A 95 -23.37 -7.24 -19.87
N LYS A 96 -24.22 -7.91 -19.09
CA LYS A 96 -23.88 -9.13 -18.33
C LYS A 96 -23.32 -10.23 -19.21
N ARG A 97 -23.94 -10.46 -20.38
CA ARG A 97 -23.46 -11.47 -21.34
C ARG A 97 -22.04 -11.18 -21.81
N LYS A 98 -21.65 -9.91 -21.97
CA LYS A 98 -20.28 -9.54 -22.36
C LYS A 98 -19.26 -9.95 -21.31
N TYR A 99 -19.52 -9.68 -20.03
CA TYR A 99 -18.71 -10.17 -18.91
C TYR A 99 -18.62 -11.71 -18.89
N LEU A 100 -19.73 -12.40 -19.14
CA LEU A 100 -19.76 -13.87 -19.21
C LEU A 100 -19.05 -14.45 -20.44
N SER A 101 -18.91 -13.69 -21.54
CA SER A 101 -18.17 -14.11 -22.73
C SER A 101 -16.71 -13.68 -22.72
N PHE A 102 -16.35 -12.69 -21.91
CA PHE A 102 -15.00 -12.14 -21.86
C PHE A 102 -13.98 -13.21 -21.47
N SER A 103 -12.82 -13.18 -22.12
CA SER A 103 -11.69 -14.06 -21.80
C SER A 103 -10.68 -13.27 -20.97
N PRO A 104 -10.46 -13.58 -19.68
CA PRO A 104 -9.47 -12.85 -18.88
C PRO A 104 -8.05 -12.89 -19.46
N LEU A 105 -7.73 -13.93 -20.23
CA LEU A 105 -6.43 -14.08 -20.90
C LEU A 105 -6.24 -13.16 -22.11
N SER A 106 -7.31 -12.57 -22.66
CA SER A 106 -7.20 -11.61 -23.76
C SER A 106 -6.96 -10.17 -23.29
N PHE A 107 -6.92 -9.93 -21.97
CA PHE A 107 -6.62 -8.61 -21.43
C PHE A 107 -5.12 -8.30 -21.51
N ASP A 108 -4.78 -7.42 -22.44
CA ASP A 108 -3.45 -6.81 -22.57
C ASP A 108 -3.37 -5.51 -21.76
N TYR A 109 -2.52 -5.51 -20.73
CA TYR A 109 -2.27 -4.37 -19.86
C TYR A 109 -1.55 -3.22 -20.57
N SER A 110 -0.66 -3.51 -21.54
CA SER A 110 0.05 -2.45 -22.29
C SER A 110 -0.95 -1.65 -23.12
N ARG A 111 -1.88 -2.35 -23.78
CA ARG A 111 -2.98 -1.73 -24.53
C ARG A 111 -3.88 -0.87 -23.63
N TYR A 112 -4.18 -1.35 -22.42
CA TYR A 112 -4.95 -0.60 -21.44
C TYR A 112 -4.22 0.66 -20.94
N GLU A 113 -2.90 0.60 -20.77
CA GLU A 113 -2.09 1.76 -20.35
C GLU A 113 -2.06 2.86 -21.42
N GLU A 114 -2.10 2.48 -22.71
CA GLU A 114 -2.20 3.43 -23.83
C GLU A 114 -3.60 4.05 -23.94
N ASP A 115 -4.65 3.23 -23.80
CA ASP A 115 -6.06 3.66 -23.81
C ASP A 115 -6.86 2.90 -22.75
N ASN A 116 -7.20 3.60 -21.67
CA ASN A 116 -7.93 3.01 -20.54
C ASN A 116 -9.40 2.67 -20.88
N THR A 117 -9.91 3.10 -22.02
CA THR A 117 -11.27 2.78 -22.51
C THR A 117 -11.29 1.60 -23.49
N ALA A 118 -10.12 1.07 -23.85
CA ALA A 118 -9.96 0.04 -24.89
C ALA A 118 -10.78 -1.25 -24.67
N TYR A 119 -11.20 -1.51 -23.43
CA TYR A 119 -11.98 -2.69 -23.06
C TYR A 119 -13.44 -2.39 -22.71
N ASP A 120 -13.92 -1.13 -22.77
CA ASP A 120 -15.29 -0.80 -22.39
C ASP A 120 -16.36 -1.43 -23.29
N GLU A 121 -16.00 -1.75 -24.53
CA GLU A 121 -16.88 -2.49 -25.44
C GLU A 121 -17.08 -3.96 -25.01
N GLU A 122 -16.04 -4.60 -24.48
CA GLU A 122 -16.02 -6.00 -24.04
C GLU A 122 -16.40 -6.16 -22.56
N LEU A 123 -16.13 -5.14 -21.75
CA LEU A 123 -16.39 -5.05 -20.32
C LEU A 123 -17.10 -3.71 -20.05
N PRO A 124 -18.44 -3.65 -20.19
CA PRO A 124 -19.19 -2.42 -19.99
C PRO A 124 -18.87 -1.70 -18.68
N TYR A 125 -18.57 -0.41 -18.76
CA TYR A 125 -18.19 0.45 -17.64
C TYR A 125 -16.87 0.08 -16.95
N PHE A 126 -16.00 -0.76 -17.53
CA PHE A 126 -14.75 -1.15 -16.90
C PHE A 126 -13.87 0.04 -16.53
N SER A 127 -13.59 0.93 -17.49
CA SER A 127 -12.77 2.13 -17.27
C SER A 127 -13.39 3.04 -16.21
N MET A 128 -14.72 3.15 -16.19
CA MET A 128 -15.46 4.00 -15.26
C MET A 128 -15.52 3.43 -13.85
N ALA A 129 -15.64 2.10 -13.71
CA ALA A 129 -15.55 1.40 -12.44
C ALA A 129 -14.12 1.51 -11.87
N VAL A 130 -13.09 1.31 -12.70
CA VAL A 130 -11.69 1.55 -12.29
C VAL A 130 -11.53 2.99 -11.82
N LYS A 131 -11.97 3.98 -12.62
CA LYS A 131 -11.87 5.40 -12.28
C LYS A 131 -12.59 5.73 -10.97
N ALA A 132 -13.80 5.21 -10.76
CA ALA A 132 -14.56 5.42 -9.53
C ALA A 132 -13.79 4.88 -8.31
N VAL A 133 -13.36 3.62 -8.33
CA VAL A 133 -12.61 3.04 -7.19
C VAL A 133 -11.29 3.79 -6.95
N VAL A 134 -10.59 4.19 -8.01
CA VAL A 134 -9.34 4.95 -7.91
C VAL A 134 -9.57 6.28 -7.22
N LEU A 135 -10.58 7.04 -7.64
CA LEU A 135 -10.90 8.32 -7.03
C LEU A 135 -11.39 8.18 -5.58
N GLU A 136 -12.18 7.15 -5.26
CA GLU A 136 -12.60 6.88 -3.87
C GLU A 136 -11.40 6.60 -2.96
N ARG A 137 -10.50 5.72 -3.41
CA ARG A 137 -9.27 5.38 -2.66
C ARG A 137 -8.35 6.58 -2.53
N TYR A 138 -8.21 7.39 -3.57
CA TYR A 138 -7.39 8.60 -3.54
C TYR A 138 -7.97 9.68 -2.62
N ALA A 139 -9.29 9.91 -2.68
CA ALA A 139 -9.97 10.85 -1.78
C ALA A 139 -9.87 10.39 -0.31
N ALA A 140 -10.00 9.08 -0.05
CA ALA A 140 -9.81 8.50 1.27
C ALA A 140 -8.36 8.68 1.77
N TYR A 141 -7.36 8.51 0.90
CA TYR A 141 -5.95 8.77 1.21
C TYR A 141 -5.73 10.23 1.63
N LEU A 142 -6.22 11.19 0.85
CA LEU A 142 -6.09 12.62 1.14
C LEU A 142 -6.79 13.01 2.45
N ARG A 143 -7.96 12.42 2.72
CA ARG A 143 -8.69 12.64 3.98
C ARG A 143 -7.92 12.12 5.18
N LYS A 144 -7.46 10.86 5.13
CA LYS A 144 -6.68 10.24 6.21
C LYS A 144 -5.43 11.05 6.52
N LYS A 145 -4.68 11.47 5.48
CA LYS A 145 -3.50 12.32 5.62
C LYS A 145 -3.77 13.64 6.36
N LYS A 146 -4.92 14.27 6.09
CA LYS A 146 -5.35 15.49 6.78
C LYS A 146 -5.73 15.23 8.23
N GLU A 147 -6.42 14.12 8.50
CA GLU A 147 -6.80 13.70 9.86
C GLU A 147 -5.56 13.43 10.71
N ASP A 148 -4.56 12.74 10.15
CA ASP A 148 -3.29 12.43 10.82
C ASP A 148 -2.55 13.73 11.22
N ARG A 149 -2.48 14.73 10.31
CA ARG A 149 -1.90 16.06 10.62
C ARG A 149 -2.66 16.79 11.72
N ALA A 150 -4.00 16.78 11.64
CA ALA A 150 -4.85 17.45 12.63
C ALA A 150 -4.80 16.79 14.02
N GLN A 151 -4.44 15.50 14.11
CA GLN A 151 -4.21 14.82 15.38
C GLN A 151 -2.86 15.21 16.00
N VAL A 152 -1.81 15.36 15.17
CA VAL A 152 -0.49 15.85 15.61
C VAL A 152 -0.56 17.29 16.12
N GLU A 153 -1.36 18.17 15.49
CA GLU A 153 -1.54 19.56 15.92
C GLU A 153 -2.37 19.75 17.19
N LYS A 154 -3.18 18.76 17.59
CA LYS A 154 -4.02 18.81 18.81
C LYS A 154 -3.30 18.37 20.08
N GLN A 155 -2.04 17.91 19.99
CA GLN A 155 -1.19 17.78 21.17
C GLN A 155 -0.76 19.20 21.63
N PRO A 156 -0.96 19.60 22.90
CA PRO A 156 -0.82 20.99 23.30
C PRO A 156 0.61 21.50 23.11
N GLN A 157 0.76 22.55 22.30
CA GLN A 157 1.92 23.45 22.29
C GLN A 157 1.93 24.27 23.60
N GLN A 158 2.71 23.81 24.58
CA GLN A 158 3.37 24.64 25.58
C GLN A 158 4.84 24.70 25.13
N GLU A 159 5.53 25.81 24.90
CA GLU A 159 5.36 27.22 25.27
C GLU A 159 5.84 28.09 24.10
N GLN A 160 5.14 29.20 23.85
CA GLN A 160 5.71 30.34 23.13
C GLN A 160 6.68 31.06 24.07
N VAL A 161 7.94 31.22 23.67
CA VAL A 161 8.80 32.29 24.20
C VAL A 161 9.38 33.05 23.02
N GLU A 162 9.11 34.35 23.04
CA GLU A 162 9.43 35.37 22.06
C GLU A 162 10.91 35.38 21.63
N LEU A 163 11.16 35.55 20.33
CA LEU A 163 12.47 35.96 19.81
C LEU A 163 12.54 37.48 19.73
N ASN A 164 13.58 38.07 20.30
CA ASN A 164 14.23 39.26 19.76
C ASN A 164 15.76 39.07 19.75
N PRO A 165 16.50 39.75 18.85
CA PRO A 165 17.64 39.16 18.17
C PRO A 165 19.00 39.63 18.69
N GLU A 166 20.04 38.99 18.14
CA GLU A 166 21.44 39.42 17.99
C GLU A 166 22.54 38.80 18.88
N THR A 167 23.39 38.05 18.18
CA THR A 167 24.86 37.89 18.32
C THR A 167 25.46 37.31 19.60
N THR A 168 26.06 36.12 19.49
CA THR A 168 27.53 35.92 19.37
C THR A 168 27.90 34.46 19.68
N ILE A 169 28.78 33.91 18.85
CA ILE A 169 29.31 32.54 18.84
C ILE A 169 30.13 32.24 20.11
N VAL A 170 29.76 31.20 20.88
CA VAL A 170 30.68 30.32 21.67
C VAL A 170 30.00 28.95 21.90
N PRO A 171 30.68 27.79 21.71
CA PRO A 171 30.07 26.47 21.98
C PRO A 171 30.25 26.06 23.45
N PRO A 172 29.26 25.35 24.05
CA PRO A 172 29.65 24.33 25.03
C PRO A 172 28.86 23.00 24.99
N LYS A 173 29.57 22.00 25.50
CA LYS A 173 29.26 20.60 25.83
C LYS A 173 27.87 20.34 26.45
N ILE A 174 27.25 19.29 25.90
CA ILE A 174 26.51 18.17 26.53
C ILE A 174 25.84 18.45 27.89
N ALA A 175 24.51 18.48 27.87
CA ALA A 175 23.66 17.85 28.88
C ALA A 175 22.40 17.32 28.17
N VAL A 176 22.26 15.99 28.13
CA VAL A 176 21.11 15.27 27.56
C VAL A 176 19.99 15.21 28.61
N PRO A 177 18.78 15.72 28.36
CA PRO A 177 17.59 15.37 29.14
C PRO A 177 17.02 14.02 28.66
N PRO A 178 16.31 13.27 29.52
CA PRO A 178 16.03 11.86 29.33
C PRO A 178 15.06 11.63 28.15
N VAL A 179 15.43 10.63 27.35
CA VAL A 179 14.71 10.10 26.19
C VAL A 179 13.30 9.68 26.61
N ALA A 180 12.30 10.45 26.19
CA ALA A 180 10.94 9.94 26.07
C ALA A 180 10.95 8.86 24.98
N GLU A 181 10.43 7.68 25.31
CA GLU A 181 10.47 6.51 24.45
C GLU A 181 9.75 6.79 23.12
N THR A 182 10.56 6.80 22.07
CA THR A 182 10.24 6.97 20.66
C THR A 182 9.01 6.18 20.22
N GLU A 183 8.03 6.85 19.62
CA GLU A 183 7.01 6.20 18.78
C GLU A 183 7.69 5.20 17.83
N ASN A 184 7.21 3.96 17.81
CA ASN A 184 7.81 2.91 17.00
C ASN A 184 7.66 3.26 15.50
N PRO A 185 8.75 3.46 14.73
CA PRO A 185 8.67 3.88 13.32
C PRO A 185 7.92 2.91 12.40
N PHE A 186 7.77 1.64 12.78
CA PHE A 186 6.98 0.68 12.01
C PHE A 186 5.49 0.74 12.31
N GLU A 187 5.05 1.39 13.39
CA GLU A 187 3.65 1.41 13.84
C GLU A 187 3.04 0.00 13.91
N SER A 188 3.87 -1.00 14.26
CA SER A 188 3.47 -2.42 14.22
C SER A 188 2.42 -2.72 15.28
N ILE A 189 1.27 -3.24 14.86
CA ILE A 189 0.18 -3.70 15.75
C ILE A 189 0.13 -5.23 15.92
N LEU A 190 1.14 -5.94 15.40
CA LEU A 190 1.24 -7.39 15.44
C LEU A 190 1.31 -7.94 16.88
N ASN A 191 0.46 -8.92 17.18
CA ASN A 191 0.50 -9.63 18.46
C ASN A 191 1.59 -10.71 18.49
N GLY A 192 1.88 -11.27 19.68
CA GLY A 192 2.95 -12.25 19.85
C GLY A 192 2.82 -13.49 18.96
N GLY A 193 1.60 -14.03 18.80
CA GLY A 193 1.35 -15.19 17.94
C GLY A 193 1.50 -14.87 16.45
N GLN A 194 1.08 -13.68 16.03
CA GLN A 194 1.29 -13.22 14.66
C GLN A 194 2.77 -13.01 14.35
N ILE A 195 3.55 -12.49 15.29
CA ILE A 195 5.01 -12.36 15.17
C ILE A 195 5.68 -13.74 15.02
N GLU A 196 5.27 -14.72 15.83
CA GLU A 196 5.78 -16.09 15.73
C GLU A 196 5.49 -16.70 14.34
N LEU A 197 4.26 -16.58 13.85
CA LEU A 197 3.89 -17.05 12.51
C LEU A 197 4.69 -16.36 11.39
N ILE A 198 4.94 -15.06 11.51
CA ILE A 198 5.74 -14.34 10.51
C ILE A 198 7.20 -14.80 10.55
N ALA A 199 7.77 -15.01 11.73
CA ALA A 199 9.12 -15.54 11.88
C ALA A 199 9.24 -16.96 11.28
N GLU A 200 8.26 -17.83 11.52
CA GLU A 200 8.18 -19.15 10.87
C GLU A 200 8.12 -19.03 9.34
N CYS A 201 7.28 -18.15 8.82
CA CYS A 201 7.17 -17.87 7.38
C CYS A 201 8.52 -17.44 6.79
N MET A 202 9.21 -16.48 7.43
CA MET A 202 10.53 -15.99 7.00
C MET A 202 11.56 -17.12 6.93
N ASN A 203 11.51 -18.05 7.88
CA ASN A 203 12.40 -19.20 7.96
C ASN A 203 12.07 -20.28 6.92
N GLU A 204 10.80 -20.60 6.71
CA GLU A 204 10.36 -21.63 5.75
C GLU A 204 10.77 -21.26 4.31
N VAL A 205 10.61 -20.00 3.93
CA VAL A 205 11.02 -19.52 2.59
C VAL A 205 12.51 -19.16 2.50
N LYS A 206 13.26 -19.37 3.59
CA LYS A 206 14.69 -19.03 3.72
C LYS A 206 14.99 -17.59 3.31
N MET A 207 14.16 -16.67 3.79
CA MET A 207 14.22 -15.24 3.43
C MET A 207 15.59 -14.62 3.73
N PHE A 208 16.23 -15.05 4.82
CA PHE A 208 17.52 -14.54 5.29
C PHE A 208 18.60 -15.61 5.39
N ASN A 209 19.85 -15.17 5.51
CA ASN A 209 21.04 -16.03 5.66
C ASN A 209 21.11 -16.79 7.00
N ALA A 210 20.27 -16.44 7.97
CA ALA A 210 20.17 -17.04 9.30
C ALA A 210 18.70 -17.14 9.71
N PRO A 211 18.32 -18.09 10.60
CA PRO A 211 16.97 -18.17 11.11
C PRO A 211 16.61 -16.94 11.95
N VAL A 212 15.39 -16.45 11.79
CA VAL A 212 14.82 -15.32 12.53
C VAL A 212 13.98 -15.86 13.67
N THR A 213 14.25 -15.42 14.90
CA THR A 213 13.40 -15.73 16.06
C THR A 213 12.28 -14.69 16.21
N SER A 214 11.26 -14.99 17.01
CA SER A 214 10.21 -14.01 17.33
C SER A 214 10.75 -12.76 18.01
N ASP A 215 11.78 -12.89 18.84
CA ASP A 215 12.44 -11.76 19.49
C ASP A 215 13.29 -10.93 18.51
N ASP A 216 13.94 -11.58 17.54
CA ASP A 216 14.63 -10.87 16.45
C ASP A 216 13.62 -10.05 15.63
N LEU A 217 12.46 -10.64 15.30
CA LEU A 217 11.43 -9.94 14.54
C LEU A 217 10.83 -8.78 15.35
N LYS A 218 10.56 -8.94 16.65
CA LYS A 218 10.16 -7.81 17.53
C LYS A 218 11.19 -6.69 17.52
N ALA A 219 12.48 -7.05 17.60
CA ALA A 219 13.56 -6.09 17.58
C ALA A 219 13.66 -5.34 16.23
N ILE A 220 13.48 -6.05 15.11
CA ILE A 220 13.40 -5.46 13.77
C ILE A 220 12.20 -4.51 13.68
N LEU A 221 11.01 -4.96 14.11
CA LEU A 221 9.78 -4.16 14.09
C LEU A 221 9.83 -2.98 15.07
N SER A 222 10.75 -2.98 16.03
CA SER A 222 11.01 -1.84 16.92
C SER A 222 12.17 -0.95 16.44
N CYS A 223 12.69 -1.22 15.24
CA CYS A 223 13.87 -0.57 14.65
C CYS A 223 15.14 -0.65 15.51
N LYS A 224 15.25 -1.68 16.36
CA LYS A 224 16.39 -1.94 17.26
C LYS A 224 16.94 -3.36 17.08
N PRO A 225 17.31 -3.78 15.85
CA PRO A 225 17.78 -5.14 15.60
C PRO A 225 19.09 -5.41 16.36
N LYS A 226 19.12 -6.51 17.12
CA LYS A 226 20.37 -7.00 17.77
C LYS A 226 21.31 -7.66 16.76
N VAL A 227 20.72 -8.27 15.73
CA VAL A 227 21.42 -8.94 14.63
C VAL A 227 20.91 -8.35 13.32
N ILE A 228 21.82 -7.96 12.44
CA ILE A 228 21.48 -7.48 11.09
C ILE A 228 21.43 -8.69 10.15
N PHE A 229 20.25 -8.94 9.59
CA PHE A 229 20.04 -10.07 8.67
C PHE A 229 20.38 -9.69 7.23
N ARG A 230 20.96 -10.64 6.50
CA ARG A 230 21.18 -10.52 5.05
C ARG A 230 20.05 -11.19 4.30
N SER A 231 19.38 -10.45 3.43
CA SER A 231 18.33 -10.96 2.56
C SER A 231 18.91 -11.91 1.51
N ASN A 232 18.41 -13.15 1.45
CA ASN A 232 18.69 -14.08 0.35
C ASN A 232 17.85 -13.75 -0.88
N ASN A 233 16.66 -13.18 -0.66
CA ASN A 233 15.70 -12.83 -1.70
C ASN A 233 14.95 -11.55 -1.34
N ASN A 234 15.40 -10.42 -1.91
CA ASN A 234 14.79 -9.11 -1.68
C ASN A 234 13.33 -9.05 -2.14
N ARG A 235 12.92 -9.89 -3.09
CA ARG A 235 11.53 -9.94 -3.57
C ARG A 235 10.60 -10.60 -2.56
N TYR A 236 11.05 -11.65 -1.87
CA TYR A 236 10.26 -12.24 -0.78
C TYR A 236 10.13 -11.28 0.40
N LEU A 237 11.22 -10.59 0.74
CA LEU A 237 11.19 -9.55 1.76
C LEU A 237 10.20 -8.45 1.38
N ALA A 238 10.31 -7.92 0.17
CA ALA A 238 9.43 -6.86 -0.31
C ALA A 238 7.96 -7.30 -0.36
N PHE A 239 7.68 -8.51 -0.83
CA PHE A 239 6.32 -9.05 -0.88
C PHE A 239 5.72 -9.20 0.52
N LEU A 240 6.45 -9.81 1.46
CA LEU A 240 5.95 -9.99 2.82
C LEU A 240 5.62 -8.65 3.49
N PHE A 241 6.52 -7.67 3.44
CA PHE A 241 6.28 -6.37 4.05
C PHE A 241 5.17 -5.58 3.33
N SER A 242 5.03 -5.74 2.01
CA SER A 242 3.90 -5.17 1.27
C SER A 242 2.57 -5.78 1.73
N GLU A 243 2.51 -7.10 1.93
CA GLU A 243 1.30 -7.78 2.40
C GLU A 243 0.94 -7.40 3.85
N LEU A 244 1.94 -7.22 4.73
CA LEU A 244 1.70 -6.76 6.11
C LEU A 244 1.21 -5.31 6.12
N SER A 245 1.81 -4.44 5.31
CA SER A 245 1.41 -3.05 5.17
C SER A 245 0.02 -2.91 4.55
N TYR A 246 -0.31 -3.71 3.54
CA TYR A 246 -1.63 -3.73 2.91
C TYR A 246 -2.76 -4.11 3.88
N ARG A 247 -2.43 -4.82 4.97
CA ARG A 247 -3.35 -5.20 6.03
C ARG A 247 -3.31 -4.26 7.23
N ASP A 248 -2.64 -3.12 7.10
CA ASP A 248 -2.44 -2.14 8.17
C ASP A 248 -1.78 -2.74 9.43
N LEU A 249 -1.02 -3.83 9.28
CA LEU A 249 -0.31 -4.46 10.41
C LEU A 249 1.00 -3.74 10.74
N ILE A 250 1.51 -2.97 9.78
CA ILE A 250 2.68 -2.09 9.86
C ILE A 250 2.43 -0.85 8.99
N THR A 251 3.23 0.20 9.21
CA THR A 251 3.17 1.47 8.46
C THR A 251 3.28 1.27 6.94
N PRO A 252 2.56 2.06 6.12
CA PRO A 252 2.73 2.08 4.66
C PRO A 252 4.12 2.53 4.22
N ASN A 253 4.84 3.25 5.07
CA ASN A 253 6.20 3.75 4.78
C ASN A 253 7.30 2.73 5.08
N TRP A 254 6.97 1.44 5.18
CA TRP A 254 7.89 0.38 5.61
C TRP A 254 9.22 0.35 4.84
N GLN A 255 9.22 0.70 3.54
CA GLN A 255 10.45 0.76 2.74
C GLN A 255 11.41 1.84 3.23
N SER A 256 10.88 3.01 3.61
CA SER A 256 11.64 4.12 4.18
C SER A 256 12.14 3.76 5.58
N VAL A 257 11.30 3.12 6.39
CA VAL A 257 11.66 2.66 7.74
C VAL A 257 12.84 1.69 7.69
N ILE A 258 12.78 0.67 6.81
CA ILE A 258 13.88 -0.28 6.62
C ILE A 258 15.17 0.43 6.19
N ALA A 259 15.07 1.37 5.25
CA ALA A 259 16.23 2.06 4.71
C ALA A 259 16.89 3.00 5.74
N ASN A 260 16.09 3.81 6.44
CA ASN A 260 16.56 4.78 7.42
C ASN A 260 17.18 4.10 8.64
N HIS A 261 16.58 2.99 9.09
CA HIS A 261 17.08 2.23 10.23
C HIS A 261 18.05 1.11 9.84
N LYS A 262 18.40 1.00 8.55
CA LYS A 262 19.41 0.07 8.04
C LYS A 262 19.18 -1.38 8.52
N LEU A 263 17.95 -1.86 8.40
CA LEU A 263 17.53 -3.10 9.07
C LEU A 263 18.03 -4.38 8.41
N PHE A 264 18.31 -4.33 7.09
CA PHE A 264 18.67 -5.51 6.31
C PHE A 264 19.81 -5.23 5.35
N LEU A 265 20.68 -6.23 5.16
CA LEU A 265 21.71 -6.24 4.13
C LEU A 265 21.19 -6.87 2.84
N SER A 266 21.72 -6.40 1.71
CA SER A 266 21.48 -6.96 0.38
C SER A 266 22.17 -8.33 0.21
N LYS A 267 21.69 -9.12 -0.75
CA LYS A 267 22.18 -10.48 -1.06
C LYS A 267 23.69 -10.55 -1.35
N ASP A 268 24.29 -9.48 -1.86
CA ASP A 268 25.71 -9.45 -2.23
C ASP A 268 26.62 -9.71 -1.02
N LYS A 269 27.23 -10.89 -0.97
CA LYS A 269 28.07 -11.32 0.16
C LYS A 269 29.40 -10.57 0.24
N ASN A 270 29.81 -9.88 -0.82
CA ASN A 270 31.10 -9.20 -0.89
C ASN A 270 31.02 -7.74 -0.42
N ARG A 271 29.81 -7.24 -0.14
CA ARG A 271 29.56 -5.88 0.34
C ARG A 271 28.49 -5.88 1.42
N ASP A 272 28.78 -5.25 2.55
CA ASP A 272 27.79 -4.96 3.59
C ASP A 272 26.94 -3.74 3.19
N LYS A 273 26.32 -3.84 2.01
CA LYS A 273 25.40 -2.83 1.50
C LYS A 273 24.02 -3.07 2.12
N TYR A 274 23.55 -2.11 2.91
CA TYR A 274 22.18 -2.06 3.39
C TYR A 274 21.19 -1.88 2.24
N LEU A 275 20.03 -2.51 2.35
CA LEU A 275 18.92 -2.28 1.44
C LEU A 275 18.42 -0.85 1.61
N ASN A 276 18.36 -0.11 0.51
CA ASN A 276 17.76 1.22 0.48
C ASN A 276 16.34 1.18 -0.09
N GLN A 277 15.63 2.30 0.00
CA GLN A 277 14.26 2.43 -0.49
C GLN A 277 14.13 2.06 -1.98
N GLY A 278 15.11 2.43 -2.82
CA GLY A 278 15.12 2.10 -4.25
C GLY A 278 15.29 0.60 -4.51
N ASP A 279 16.17 -0.07 -3.76
CA ASP A 279 16.37 -1.52 -3.84
C ASP A 279 15.06 -2.27 -3.50
N LEU A 280 14.33 -1.80 -2.48
CA LEU A 280 13.06 -2.37 -2.02
C LEU A 280 11.89 -2.05 -2.98
N ALA A 281 11.81 -0.82 -3.49
CA ALA A 281 10.82 -0.42 -4.48
C ALA A 281 10.99 -1.22 -5.78
N THR A 282 12.23 -1.38 -6.23
CA THR A 282 12.58 -2.23 -7.37
C THR A 282 12.15 -3.67 -7.12
N ALA A 283 12.48 -4.24 -5.96
CA ALA A 283 12.07 -5.59 -5.60
C ALA A 283 10.55 -5.74 -5.59
N THR A 284 9.81 -4.77 -5.04
CA THR A 284 8.34 -4.73 -5.01
C THR A 284 7.76 -4.70 -6.42
N ASN A 285 8.33 -3.90 -7.33
CA ASN A 285 7.90 -3.87 -8.73
C ASN A 285 8.10 -5.21 -9.45
N TYR A 286 9.16 -5.95 -9.14
CA TYR A 286 9.41 -7.28 -9.72
C TYR A 286 8.59 -8.41 -9.10
N VAL A 287 7.77 -8.15 -8.09
CA VAL A 287 6.81 -9.13 -7.55
C VAL A 287 5.60 -9.28 -8.47
N LYS A 288 5.36 -8.31 -9.37
CA LYS A 288 4.20 -8.22 -10.28
C LYS A 288 4.05 -9.39 -11.29
N ASP A 289 5.03 -10.29 -11.42
CA ASP A 289 5.08 -11.31 -12.48
C ASP A 289 5.29 -12.76 -12.01
N ILE A 290 5.13 -13.10 -10.71
CA ILE A 290 5.56 -14.43 -10.22
C ILE A 290 4.57 -15.09 -9.24
N ASP A 291 3.35 -15.37 -9.71
CA ASP A 291 2.40 -16.24 -9.00
C ASP A 291 2.81 -17.73 -8.96
N HIS A 292 3.85 -18.12 -9.72
CA HIS A 292 4.22 -19.54 -9.90
C HIS A 292 5.43 -20.02 -9.09
N VAL A 293 6.03 -19.18 -8.23
CA VAL A 293 7.16 -19.61 -7.40
C VAL A 293 6.69 -20.05 -6.02
N LYS A 294 6.99 -21.32 -5.67
CA LYS A 294 6.62 -22.01 -4.43
C LYS A 294 6.75 -21.15 -3.15
N GLY A 295 7.74 -20.25 -3.08
CA GLY A 295 7.93 -19.35 -1.93
C GLY A 295 6.83 -18.31 -1.74
N TYR A 296 6.27 -17.73 -2.82
CA TYR A 296 5.18 -16.75 -2.68
C TYR A 296 3.88 -17.42 -2.20
N ALA A 297 3.58 -18.62 -2.68
CA ALA A 297 2.43 -19.40 -2.21
C ALA A 297 2.52 -19.71 -0.70
N ILE A 298 3.73 -20.01 -0.20
CA ILE A 298 3.96 -20.20 1.24
C ILE A 298 3.69 -18.89 1.99
N ILE A 299 4.24 -17.75 1.53
CA ILE A 299 4.01 -16.45 2.16
C ILE A 299 2.51 -16.12 2.21
N VAL A 300 1.78 -16.28 1.10
CA VAL A 300 0.33 -16.07 1.05
C VAL A 300 -0.42 -16.99 2.03
N LYS A 301 -0.02 -18.26 2.15
CA LYS A 301 -0.61 -19.21 3.11
C LYS A 301 -0.44 -18.73 4.56
N TYR A 302 0.73 -18.23 4.93
CA TYR A 302 0.98 -17.70 6.28
C TYR A 302 0.22 -16.40 6.52
N ILE A 303 0.24 -15.48 5.56
CA ILE A 303 -0.51 -14.23 5.62
C ILE A 303 -2.02 -14.45 5.79
N LYS A 304 -2.60 -15.47 5.14
CA LYS A 304 -4.02 -15.85 5.36
C LYS A 304 -4.31 -16.35 6.78
N GLN A 305 -3.34 -16.96 7.45
CA GLN A 305 -3.48 -17.44 8.82
C GLN A 305 -3.43 -16.32 9.85
N LEU A 306 -2.80 -15.18 9.53
CA LEU A 306 -2.76 -14.00 10.42
C LEU A 306 -4.17 -13.50 10.78
N LYS A 307 -5.18 -13.72 9.92
CA LYS A 307 -6.58 -13.33 10.19
C LYS A 307 -7.26 -14.17 11.29
N LYS A 308 -6.67 -15.31 11.67
CA LYS A 308 -7.26 -16.27 12.62
C LYS A 308 -6.73 -16.09 14.06
N LEU A 309 -5.81 -15.15 14.27
CA LEU A 309 -5.10 -14.87 15.52
C LEU A 309 -5.16 -13.37 15.84
#